data_AF-A0A858XMI2-F1
#
_entry.id   AF-A0A858XMI2-F1
#
_cell.length_a   1.000
_cell.length_b   1.000
_cell.length_c   1.000
_cell.angle_alpha   90.00
_cell.angle_beta   90.00
_cell.angle_gamma   90.00
#
_symmetry.space_group_name_H-M   'P 1'
#
loop_
_entity.id
_entity.type
_entity.pdbx_description
1 polymer ?
#
loop_
_entity_poly.entity_id
_entity_poly.type
_entity_poly.pdbx_seq_one_letter_code
_entity_poly.pdbx_strand_id
1 'polypeptide(L)'
;MDRITIENKEIAMMAFDRLRRENKMDSALRLARCLLRDTGISLGIGEIDWDIDTAIRQCGGEPRTGYRYTAHFHFNRKTEMEKDKYDRIVKELYG
;
A
#
# COMPACT_ATOMS: atom_id res chain seq x y z
N MET A 1 -0.28 -5.38 -23.65
CA MET A 1 0.07 -4.91 -22.29
C MET A 1 -0.11 -6.09 -21.36
N ASP A 2 0.98 -6.65 -20.86
CA ASP A 2 0.94 -7.73 -19.88
C ASP A 2 0.36 -7.18 -18.57
N ARG A 3 -0.80 -7.68 -18.17
CA ARG A 3 -1.41 -7.39 -16.87
C ARG A 3 -1.09 -8.54 -15.93
N ILE A 4 -0.53 -8.21 -14.78
CA ILE A 4 -0.27 -9.16 -13.71
C ILE A 4 -1.25 -8.93 -12.59
N THR A 5 -1.66 -10.02 -11.95
CA THR A 5 -2.50 -9.98 -10.77
C THR A 5 -1.59 -10.06 -9.55
N ILE A 6 -1.51 -8.97 -8.79
CA ILE A 6 -0.67 -8.88 -7.59
C ILE A 6 -1.53 -8.96 -6.35
N GLU A 7 -1.03 -9.61 -5.31
CA GLU A 7 -1.71 -9.61 -4.03
C GLU A 7 -1.60 -8.23 -3.38
N ASN A 8 -2.71 -7.70 -2.87
CA ASN A 8 -2.70 -6.41 -2.17
C ASN A 8 -1.75 -6.43 -0.97
N LYS A 9 -1.50 -7.62 -0.41
CA LYS A 9 -0.47 -7.84 0.60
C LYS A 9 0.94 -7.49 0.10
N GLU A 10 1.31 -7.88 -1.12
CA GLU A 10 2.60 -7.49 -1.73
C GLU A 10 2.68 -5.98 -1.94
N ILE A 11 1.60 -5.36 -2.41
CA ILE A 11 1.51 -3.90 -2.54
C ILE A 11 1.71 -3.20 -1.19
N ALA A 12 1.11 -3.74 -0.12
CA ALA A 12 1.27 -3.19 1.22
C ALA A 12 2.69 -3.41 1.77
N MET A 13 3.36 -4.52 1.45
CA MET A 13 4.77 -4.72 1.80
C MET A 13 5.69 -3.73 1.07
N MET A 14 5.46 -3.51 -0.23
CA MET A 14 6.19 -2.48 -0.98
C MET A 14 5.94 -1.08 -0.42
N ALA A 15 4.70 -0.77 -0.01
CA ALA A 15 4.36 0.50 0.63
C ALA A 15 5.07 0.67 1.97
N PHE A 16 5.20 -0.41 2.76
CA PHE A 16 5.97 -0.41 4.00
C PHE A 16 7.45 -0.12 3.76
N ASP A 17 8.07 -0.78 2.79
CA ASP A 17 9.48 -0.52 2.44
C ASP A 17 9.70 0.91 1.94
N ARG A 18 8.72 1.47 1.22
CA ARG A 18 8.73 2.87 0.80
C ARG A 18 8.68 3.84 1.99
N LEU A 19 7.73 3.64 2.91
CA LEU A 19 7.63 4.45 4.13
C LEU A 19 8.91 4.40 4.97
N ARG A 20 9.55 3.22 5.02
CA ARG A 20 10.85 3.05 5.68
C ARG A 20 11.97 3.85 5.00
N ARG A 21 12.00 3.91 3.66
CA ARG A 21 12.95 4.77 2.91
C ARG A 21 12.69 6.26 3.13
N GLU A 22 11.43 6.67 3.28
CA GLU A 22 11.04 8.06 3.57
C GLU A 22 11.21 8.45 5.06
N ASN A 23 11.78 7.57 5.89
CA ASN A 23 11.94 7.78 7.34
C ASN A 23 10.61 8.03 8.10
N LYS A 24 9.48 7.59 7.54
CA LYS A 24 8.12 7.70 8.12
C LYS A 24 7.86 6.53 9.06
N MET A 25 8.60 6.47 10.17
CA MET A 25 8.58 5.32 11.08
C MET A 25 7.20 5.06 11.69
N ASP A 26 6.45 6.09 12.10
CA ASP A 26 5.11 5.92 12.68
C ASP A 26 4.12 5.29 11.69
N SER A 27 4.14 5.77 10.44
CA SER A 27 3.34 5.24 9.33
C SER A 27 3.73 3.80 8.99
N ALA A 28 5.03 3.52 8.93
CA ALA A 28 5.55 2.19 8.69
C ALA A 28 5.16 1.22 9.81
N LEU A 29 5.31 1.61 11.09
CA LEU A 29 4.94 0.79 12.25
C LEU A 29 3.44 0.49 12.28
N ARG A 30 2.60 1.47 11.96
CA ARG A 30 1.16 1.26 11.88
C ARG A 30 0.78 0.30 10.76
N LEU A 31 1.37 0.45 9.58
CA LEU A 31 1.15 -0.45 8.46
C LEU A 31 1.62 -1.88 8.79
N ALA A 32 2.81 -2.04 9.38
CA ALA A 32 3.33 -3.33 9.83
C ALA A 32 2.43 -4.00 10.87
N ARG A 33 1.90 -3.23 11.83
CA ARG A 33 0.97 -3.75 12.83
C ARG A 33 -0.30 -4.33 12.18
N CYS A 34 -0.88 -3.62 11.21
CA CYS A 34 -2.04 -4.12 10.47
C CYS A 34 -1.67 -5.34 9.60
N LEU A 35 -0.51 -5.35 8.96
CA LEU A 35 -0.06 -6.51 8.17
C LEU A 35 0.10 -7.79 9.01
N LEU A 36 0.49 -7.66 10.28
CA LEU A 36 0.70 -8.80 11.18
C LEU A 36 -0.57 -9.28 11.88
N ARG A 37 -1.53 -8.39 12.15
CA ARG A 37 -2.70 -8.69 13.02
C ARG A 37 -4.03 -8.63 12.30
N ASP A 38 -4.13 -7.89 11.20
CA ASP A 38 -5.39 -7.56 10.53
C ASP A 38 -5.40 -8.04 9.08
N THR A 39 -6.59 -8.26 8.52
CA THR A 39 -6.77 -8.63 7.10
C THR A 39 -6.82 -7.41 6.17
N GLY A 40 -6.55 -6.22 6.69
CA GLY A 40 -6.58 -4.95 5.99
C GLY A 40 -6.27 -3.80 6.92
N ILE A 41 -6.23 -2.60 6.36
CA ILE A 41 -6.02 -1.35 7.10
C ILE A 41 -7.15 -0.37 6.79
N SER A 42 -7.65 0.28 7.84
CA SER A 42 -8.54 1.44 7.74
C SER A 42 -7.72 2.71 7.84
N LEU A 43 -7.80 3.53 6.81
CA LEU A 43 -7.09 4.80 6.65
C LEU A 43 -8.09 5.94 6.86
N GLY A 44 -7.86 6.73 7.92
CA GLY A 44 -8.64 7.92 8.25
C GLY A 44 -8.08 9.21 7.63
N ILE A 45 -8.35 10.34 8.31
CA ILE A 45 -7.94 11.70 7.89
C ILE A 45 -6.59 12.10 8.54
N GLY A 46 -5.97 11.24 9.34
CA GLY A 46 -4.70 11.55 10.00
C GLY A 46 -3.53 11.63 9.02
N GLU A 47 -2.49 12.40 9.35
CA GLU A 47 -1.27 12.50 8.53
C GLU A 47 -0.61 11.12 8.30
N ILE A 48 -0.60 10.27 9.33
CA ILE A 48 -0.11 8.88 9.27
C ILE A 48 -0.95 8.06 8.27
N ASP A 49 -2.27 8.22 8.28
CA ASP A 49 -3.17 7.53 7.35
C ASP A 49 -2.93 7.99 5.91
N TRP A 50 -2.76 9.29 5.72
CA TRP A 50 -2.47 9.90 4.43
C TRP A 50 -1.15 9.42 3.85
N ASP A 51 -0.13 9.29 4.68
CA ASP A 51 1.17 8.74 4.29
C ASP A 51 1.07 7.31 3.79
N ILE A 52 0.35 6.45 4.53
CA ILE A 52 0.14 5.05 4.16
C ILE A 52 -0.71 4.97 2.88
N ASP A 53 -1.77 5.76 2.79
CA ASP A 53 -2.65 5.85 1.62
C ASP A 53 -1.86 6.26 0.37
N THR A 54 -0.98 7.26 0.50
CA THR A 54 -0.10 7.71 -0.58
C THR A 54 0.90 6.63 -0.98
N ALA A 55 1.54 5.97 -0.01
CA ALA A 55 2.50 4.89 -0.30
C ALA A 55 1.84 3.70 -1.01
N ILE A 56 0.63 3.29 -0.58
CA ILE A 56 -0.12 2.21 -1.23
C ILE A 56 -0.48 2.59 -2.67
N ARG A 57 -0.94 3.82 -2.91
CA ARG A 57 -1.26 4.31 -4.28
C ARG A 57 -0.02 4.36 -5.18
N GLN A 58 1.12 4.75 -4.64
CA GLN A 58 2.39 4.76 -5.39
C GLN A 58 2.85 3.34 -5.74
N CYS A 59 2.60 2.38 -4.86
CA CYS A 59 2.79 0.95 -5.14
C CYS A 59 1.67 0.36 -6.02
N GLY A 60 0.73 1.19 -6.48
CA GLY A 60 -0.36 0.89 -7.40
C GLY A 60 -1.56 0.16 -6.79
N GLY A 61 -1.67 0.15 -5.47
CA GLY A 61 -2.91 -0.23 -4.79
C GLY A 61 -3.97 0.85 -4.89
N GLU A 62 -5.23 0.44 -4.92
CA GLU A 62 -6.38 1.34 -4.86
C GLU A 62 -7.09 1.18 -3.51
N PRO A 63 -6.68 1.92 -2.46
CA PRO A 63 -7.47 2.02 -1.24
C PRO A 63 -8.82 2.63 -1.61
N ARG A 64 -9.90 1.85 -1.43
CA ARG A 64 -11.25 2.34 -1.73
C ARG A 64 -11.62 3.35 -0.67
N THR A 65 -11.77 4.61 -1.06
CA THR A 65 -12.41 5.65 -0.25
C THR A 65 -13.86 5.25 -0.01
N GLY A 66 -14.16 4.86 1.23
CA GLY A 66 -15.49 4.52 1.70
C GLY A 66 -16.30 5.76 2.11
N TYR A 67 -17.54 5.50 2.52
CA TYR A 67 -18.46 6.52 3.05
C TYR A 67 -17.91 7.05 4.40
N ARG A 68 -17.91 8.38 4.60
CA ARG A 68 -17.29 9.12 5.74
C ARG A 68 -15.77 9.33 5.71
N TYR A 69 -15.16 9.51 4.53
CA TYR A 69 -13.74 9.90 4.41
C TYR A 69 -12.74 8.90 5.04
N THR A 70 -13.13 7.63 5.13
CA THR A 70 -12.27 6.54 5.57
C THR A 70 -12.01 5.63 4.38
N ALA A 71 -10.75 5.40 4.04
CA ALA A 71 -10.37 4.46 2.99
C ALA A 71 -10.04 3.10 3.59
N HIS A 72 -10.49 2.02 2.95
CA HIS A 72 -10.19 0.67 3.40
C HIS A 72 -9.36 -0.06 2.35
N PHE A 73 -8.22 -0.60 2.78
CA PHE A 73 -7.37 -1.42 1.95
C PHE A 73 -7.33 -2.85 2.50
N HIS A 74 -7.90 -3.79 1.75
CA HIS A 74 -7.94 -5.20 2.12
C HIS A 74 -6.72 -5.92 1.56
N PHE A 75 -5.93 -6.58 2.41
CA PHE A 75 -4.74 -7.32 2.00
C PHE A 75 -5.08 -8.62 1.27
N ASN A 76 -6.26 -9.21 1.56
CA ASN A 76 -6.71 -10.45 0.95
C ASN A 76 -7.26 -10.28 -0.49
N ARG A 77 -7.28 -9.05 -1.01
CA ARG A 77 -7.71 -8.79 -2.39
C ARG A 77 -6.51 -8.86 -3.33
N LYS A 78 -6.82 -8.98 -4.61
CA LYS A 78 -5.84 -8.90 -5.67
C LYS A 78 -6.16 -7.70 -6.54
N THR A 79 -5.13 -7.01 -6.99
CA THR A 79 -5.23 -5.87 -7.90
C THR A 79 -4.54 -6.25 -9.20
N GLU A 80 -5.25 -6.08 -10.31
CA GLU A 80 -4.64 -6.14 -11.63
C GLU A 80 -3.85 -4.86 -11.89
N MET A 81 -2.60 -5.03 -12.31
CA MET A 81 -1.71 -3.93 -12.66
C MET A 81 -0.92 -4.26 -13.91
N GLU A 82 -0.53 -3.23 -14.66
CA GLU A 82 0.43 -3.40 -15.75
C GLU A 82 1.78 -3.87 -15.22
N LYS A 83 2.33 -4.92 -15.84
CA LYS A 83 3.61 -5.52 -15.46
C LYS A 83 4.74 -4.49 -15.49
N ASP A 84 4.77 -3.61 -16.49
CA ASP A 84 5.72 -2.50 -16.59
C ASP A 84 5.64 -1.54 -15.42
N LYS A 85 4.43 -1.27 -14.89
CA LYS A 85 4.27 -0.38 -13.73
C LYS A 85 4.82 -1.05 -12.47
N TYR A 86 4.54 -2.33 -12.28
CA TYR A 86 5.10 -3.09 -11.16
C TYR A 86 6.63 -3.17 -11.23
N ASP A 87 7.19 -3.52 -12.39
CA ASP A 87 8.63 -3.64 -12.58
C ASP A 87 9.34 -2.31 -12.27
N ARG A 88 8.77 -1.17 -12.69
CA ARG A 88 9.26 0.17 -12.32
C ARG A 88 9.24 0.41 -10.81
N ILE A 89 8.15 0.08 -10.13
CA ILE A 89 8.01 0.27 -8.67
C ILE A 89 9.04 -0.60 -7.94
N VAL A 90 9.18 -1.87 -8.31
CA VAL A 90 10.17 -2.79 -7.74
C VAL A 90 11.59 -2.29 -7.99
N LYS A 91 11.89 -1.83 -9.21
CA LYS A 91 13.19 -1.25 -9.55
C LYS A 91 13.48 0.04 -8.79
N GLU A 92 12.47 0.88 -8.54
CA GLU A 92 12.63 2.09 -7.70
C GLU A 92 12.88 1.74 -6.23
N LEU A 93 12.24 0.68 -5.72
CA LEU A 93 12.31 0.26 -4.31
C LEU A 93 13.45 -0.70 -3.97
N TYR A 94 13.99 -1.45 -4.93
CA TYR A 94 15.01 -2.48 -4.70
C TYR A 94 16.17 -2.43 -5.70
N GLY A 95 16.10 -1.62 -6.76
CA GLY A 95 17.23 -1.27 -7.61
C GLY A 95 18.09 -0.17 -7.00
#